data_AF-A0A484ZIY6-F1
#
_entry.id   AF-A0A484ZIY6-F1
#
_cell.length_a   1.000
_cell.length_b   1.000
_cell.length_c   1.000
_cell.angle_alpha   90.00
_cell.angle_beta   90.00
_cell.angle_gamma   90.00
#
_symmetry.space_group_name_H-M   'P 1'
#
loop_
_entity.id
_entity.type
_entity.pdbx_description
1 polymer ?
#
loop_
_entity_poly.entity_id
_entity_poly.type
_entity_poly.pdbx_seq_one_letter_code
_entity_poly.pdbx_strand_id
1 'polypeptide(L)'
;MSQIQQLFASDLNVINVGIEMFKDDLQAQNVSVTHLSWTPPGGGNLAVIAALDRLEAPELAAKIAAANQQAVERIIQSQPVLIGFDQAINVVPGHD
;
A
#
# COMPACT_ATOMS: atom_id res chain seq x y z
N MET A 1 -17.82 -7.57 27.46
CA MET A 1 -16.53 -6.87 27.28
C MET A 1 -16.59 -6.08 25.98
N SER A 2 -15.98 -4.90 25.91
CA SER A 2 -15.96 -4.12 24.67
C SER A 2 -15.03 -4.76 23.64
N GLN A 3 -15.25 -4.51 22.34
CA GLN A 3 -14.39 -5.01 21.26
C GLN A 3 -12.92 -4.60 21.44
N ILE A 4 -12.68 -3.42 22.01
CA ILE A 4 -11.33 -2.92 22.32
C ILE A 4 -10.64 -3.81 23.36
N GLN A 5 -11.36 -4.27 24.38
CA GLN A 5 -10.79 -5.15 25.41
C GLN A 5 -10.44 -6.53 24.84
N GLN A 6 -11.19 -7.01 23.85
CA GLN A 6 -10.91 -8.27 23.17
C GLN A 6 -9.65 -8.18 22.30
N LEU A 7 -9.41 -7.03 21.65
CA LEU A 7 -8.20 -6.81 20.84
C LEU A 7 -6.91 -7.00 21.65
N PHE A 8 -6.89 -6.49 22.88
CA PHE A 8 -5.71 -6.60 23.77
C PHE A 8 -5.61 -7.94 24.50
N ALA A 9 -6.60 -8.83 24.34
CA ALA A 9 -6.57 -10.19 24.89
C ALA A 9 -6.05 -11.22 23.88
N SER A 10 -5.62 -10.79 22.69
CA SER A 10 -5.07 -11.61 21.61
C SER A 10 -3.71 -11.09 21.15
N ASP A 11 -2.94 -11.94 20.46
CA ASP A 11 -1.67 -11.53 19.88
C ASP A 11 -1.86 -10.38 18.88
N LEU A 12 -1.07 -9.32 19.06
CA LEU A 12 -1.15 -8.11 18.25
C LEU A 12 -0.21 -8.21 17.05
N ASN A 13 -0.75 -7.86 15.87
CA ASN A 13 0.01 -7.59 14.66
C ASN A 13 0.03 -6.08 14.43
N VAL A 14 1.19 -5.45 14.64
CA VAL A 14 1.32 -4.00 14.62
C VAL A 14 1.97 -3.54 13.32
N ILE A 15 1.44 -2.48 12.71
CA ILE A 15 2.10 -1.75 11.63
C ILE A 15 2.63 -0.44 12.21
N ASN A 16 3.95 -0.31 12.31
CA ASN A 16 4.58 0.92 12.79
C ASN A 16 4.78 1.90 11.63
N VAL A 17 4.23 3.12 11.75
CA VAL A 17 4.40 4.21 10.79
C VAL A 17 5.08 5.38 11.50
N GLY A 18 6.21 5.86 10.96
CA GLY A 18 6.95 6.98 11.54
C GLY A 18 8.31 6.57 12.09
N ILE A 19 8.60 6.93 13.35
CA ILE A 19 9.93 6.75 13.94
C ILE A 19 10.23 5.26 14.13
N GLU A 20 11.41 4.83 13.68
CA GLU A 20 11.80 3.42 13.74
C GLU A 20 11.95 2.90 15.17
N MET A 21 12.29 3.76 16.14
CA MET A 21 12.43 3.43 17.56
C MET A 21 11.22 2.65 18.13
N PHE A 22 9.99 2.97 17.72
CA PHE A 22 8.81 2.24 18.19
C PHE A 22 8.74 0.80 17.67
N LYS A 23 9.29 0.52 16.49
CA LYS A 23 9.43 -0.86 16.00
C LYS A 23 10.37 -1.63 16.92
N ASP A 24 11.50 -1.04 17.28
CA ASP A 24 12.52 -1.67 18.12
C ASP A 24 11.96 -1.95 19.53
N ASP A 25 11.22 -0.99 20.13
CA ASP A 25 10.56 -1.16 21.43
C ASP A 25 9.53 -2.30 21.43
N LEU A 26 8.77 -2.44 20.34
CA LEU A 26 7.77 -3.50 20.18
C LEU A 26 8.42 -4.88 19.95
N GLN A 27 9.50 -4.93 19.18
CA GLN A 27 10.27 -6.16 18.99
C GLN A 27 10.90 -6.65 20.30
N ALA A 28 11.42 -5.74 21.13
CA ALA A 28 11.95 -6.08 22.45
C ALA A 28 10.89 -6.69 23.38
N GLN A 29 9.61 -6.37 23.15
CA GLN A 29 8.47 -6.93 23.86
C GLN A 29 7.91 -8.21 23.21
N ASN A 30 8.61 -8.78 22.22
CA ASN A 30 8.19 -9.94 21.44
C ASN A 30 6.86 -9.74 20.68
N VAL A 31 6.52 -8.51 20.30
CA VAL A 31 5.34 -8.20 19.49
C VAL A 31 5.67 -8.33 18.00
N SER A 32 4.76 -8.92 17.23
CA SER A 32 4.88 -8.97 15.76
C SER A 32 4.64 -7.58 15.18
N VAL A 33 5.68 -6.96 14.61
CA VAL A 33 5.62 -5.61 14.04
C VAL A 33 6.19 -5.56 12.62
N THR A 34 5.46 -4.92 11.72
CA THR A 34 5.93 -4.54 10.38
C THR A 34 6.14 -3.02 10.37
N HIS A 35 7.38 -2.57 10.11
CA HIS A 35 7.63 -1.15 9.96
C HIS A 35 7.38 -0.71 8.52
N LEU A 36 6.50 0.27 8.36
CA LEU A 36 6.26 0.93 7.09
C LEU A 36 7.22 2.12 6.97
N SER A 37 8.14 2.03 6.01
CA SER A 37 8.99 3.16 5.62
C SER A 37 8.14 4.18 4.86
N TRP A 38 7.47 5.05 5.62
CA TRP A 38 6.59 6.09 5.10
C TRP A 38 7.15 7.47 5.40
N THR A 39 7.04 8.37 4.43
CA THR A 39 7.36 9.78 4.58
C THR A 39 6.23 10.62 3.98
N PRO A 40 6.00 11.86 4.47
CA PRO A 40 5.02 12.76 3.88
C PRO A 40 5.30 12.99 2.39
N PRO A 41 4.27 13.03 1.55
CA PRO A 41 4.46 13.16 0.12
C PRO A 41 5.09 14.53 -0.21
N GLY A 42 5.99 14.53 -1.20
CA GLY A 42 6.71 15.73 -1.64
C GLY A 42 7.97 16.09 -0.84
N GLY A 43 8.26 15.45 0.30
CA GLY A 43 9.57 15.54 0.97
C GLY A 43 10.04 16.97 1.29
N GLY A 44 9.12 17.92 1.48
CA GLY A 44 9.42 19.34 1.70
C GLY A 44 9.69 20.15 0.42
N ASN A 45 9.64 19.55 -0.76
CA ASN A 45 9.73 20.25 -2.04
C ASN A 45 8.41 20.97 -2.34
N LEU A 46 8.43 22.31 -2.24
CA LEU A 46 7.25 23.15 -2.46
C LEU A 46 6.60 22.95 -3.84
N ALA A 47 7.37 22.66 -4.88
CA ALA A 47 6.82 22.43 -6.22
C ALA A 47 6.04 21.13 -6.29
N VAL A 48 6.50 20.08 -5.60
CA VAL A 48 5.81 18.79 -5.54
C VAL A 48 4.57 18.89 -4.67
N ILE A 49 4.66 19.56 -3.52
CA ILE A 49 3.52 19.82 -2.64
C ILE A 49 2.42 20.57 -3.40
N ALA A 50 2.76 21.66 -4.09
CA ALA A 50 1.80 22.41 -4.89
C ALA A 50 1.18 21.58 -6.04
N ALA A 51 1.91 20.59 -6.58
CA ALA A 51 1.36 19.67 -7.56
C ALA A 51 0.38 18.68 -6.93
N LEU A 52 0.68 18.17 -5.72
CA LEU A 52 -0.21 17.30 -4.95
C LEU A 52 -1.50 18.04 -4.56
N ASP A 53 -1.41 19.29 -4.10
CA ASP A 53 -2.57 20.12 -3.76
C ASP A 53 -3.54 20.28 -4.95
N ARG A 54 -3.01 20.36 -6.18
CA ARG A 54 -3.85 20.40 -7.40
C ARG A 54 -4.57 19.08 -7.65
N LEU A 55 -3.95 17.95 -7.34
CA LEU A 55 -4.58 16.63 -7.46
C LEU A 55 -5.69 16.42 -6.44
N GLU A 56 -5.60 17.09 -5.28
CA GLU A 56 -6.60 17.05 -4.21
C GLU A 56 -7.83 17.93 -4.48
N ALA A 57 -7.86 18.69 -5.58
CA ALA A 57 -9.06 19.44 -5.99
C ALA A 57 -10.27 18.49 -6.07
N PRO A 58 -11.44 18.82 -5.46
CA PRO A 58 -12.51 17.84 -5.20
C PRO A 58 -12.96 17.02 -6.42
N GLU A 59 -13.13 17.66 -7.58
CA GLU A 59 -13.53 16.96 -8.81
C GLU A 59 -12.46 16.00 -9.32
N LEU A 60 -11.18 16.41 -9.24
CA LEU A 60 -10.07 15.59 -9.68
C LEU A 60 -9.81 14.44 -8.70
N ALA A 61 -9.88 14.71 -7.40
CA ALA A 61 -9.78 13.71 -6.36
C ALA A 61 -10.87 12.63 -6.50
N ALA A 62 -12.13 13.03 -6.79
CA ALA A 62 -13.22 12.08 -7.05
C ALA A 62 -12.96 11.21 -8.29
N LYS A 63 -12.45 11.81 -9.37
CA LYS A 63 -12.07 11.08 -10.59
C LYS A 63 -10.94 10.09 -10.34
N ILE A 64 -9.91 10.50 -9.58
CA ILE A 64 -8.79 9.63 -9.17
C ILE A 64 -9.31 8.48 -8.31
N ALA A 65 -10.16 8.76 -7.32
CA ALA A 65 -10.72 7.73 -6.44
C ALA A 65 -11.53 6.69 -7.23
N ALA A 66 -12.37 7.12 -8.19
CA ALA A 66 -13.12 6.22 -9.04
C ALA A 66 -12.20 5.34 -9.93
N ALA A 67 -11.16 5.91 -10.51
CA ALA A 67 -10.19 5.18 -11.32
C ALA A 67 -9.38 4.16 -10.48
N ASN A 68 -8.96 4.56 -9.28
CA ASN A 68 -8.23 3.69 -8.35
C ASN A 68 -9.12 2.52 -7.89
N GLN A 69 -10.38 2.78 -7.57
CA GLN A 69 -11.34 1.75 -7.20
C GLN A 69 -11.47 0.69 -8.32
N GLN A 70 -11.59 1.14 -9.57
CA GLN A 70 -11.66 0.24 -10.72
C GLN A 70 -10.38 -0.57 -10.92
N ALA A 71 -9.20 0.03 -10.72
CA ALA A 71 -7.92 -0.67 -10.83
C ALA A 71 -7.77 -1.74 -9.75
N VAL A 72 -8.05 -1.39 -8.50
CA VAL A 72 -8.01 -2.32 -7.36
C VAL A 72 -9.01 -3.45 -7.55
N GLU A 73 -10.23 -3.16 -7.98
CA GLU A 73 -11.25 -4.18 -8.25
C GLU A 73 -10.76 -5.20 -9.28
N ARG A 74 -10.19 -4.74 -10.40
CA ARG A 74 -9.61 -5.63 -11.41
C ARG A 74 -8.49 -6.50 -10.85
N ILE A 75 -7.59 -5.93 -10.03
CA ILE A 75 -6.48 -6.67 -9.42
C ILE A 75 -7.02 -7.75 -8.48
N ILE A 76 -7.95 -7.41 -7.60
CA ILE A 76 -8.52 -8.33 -6.61
C ILE A 76 -9.33 -9.45 -7.29
N GLN A 77 -10.10 -9.12 -8.32
CA GLN A 77 -10.93 -10.08 -9.05
C GLN A 77 -10.13 -10.90 -10.07
N SER A 78 -8.85 -10.60 -10.27
CA SER A 78 -7.99 -11.34 -11.18
C SER A 78 -7.82 -12.79 -10.71
N GLN A 79 -8.02 -13.74 -11.62
CA GLN A 79 -7.73 -15.17 -11.40
C GLN A 79 -6.81 -15.68 -12.51
N PRO A 80 -5.50 -15.37 -12.44
CA PRO A 80 -4.56 -15.84 -13.44
C PRO A 80 -4.44 -17.37 -13.39
N VAL A 81 -4.49 -17.99 -14.57
CA VAL A 81 -4.31 -19.45 -14.74
C VAL A 81 -3.21 -19.71 -15.77
N LEU A 82 -2.40 -20.74 -15.52
CA LEU A 82 -1.39 -21.18 -16.47
C LEU A 82 -2.06 -21.89 -17.66
N ILE A 83 -1.96 -21.29 -18.85
CA ILE A 83 -2.55 -21.84 -20.09
C ILE A 83 -1.52 -22.50 -21.02
N GLY A 84 -0.22 -22.32 -20.77
CA GLY A 84 0.87 -22.86 -21.60
C GLY A 84 2.24 -22.28 -21.25
N PHE A 85 3.27 -22.73 -21.97
CA PHE A 85 4.63 -22.23 -21.88
C PHE A 85 5.34 -22.37 -23.24
N ASP A 86 6.22 -21.43 -23.57
CA ASP A 86 7.02 -21.41 -24.80
C ASP A 86 8.26 -20.52 -24.61
N GLN A 87 9.16 -20.47 -25.59
CA GLN A 87 10.27 -19.53 -25.62
C GLN A 87 9.77 -18.09 -25.75
N ALA A 88 10.43 -17.15 -25.06
CA ALA A 88 10.02 -15.75 -25.02
C ALA A 88 9.87 -15.12 -26.43
N ILE A 89 10.77 -15.45 -27.37
CA ILE A 89 10.74 -14.97 -28.76
C ILE A 89 9.44 -15.35 -29.50
N ASN A 90 8.76 -16.43 -29.07
CA ASN A 90 7.53 -16.89 -29.71
C ASN A 90 6.27 -16.23 -29.14
N VAL A 91 6.28 -15.74 -27.89
CA VAL A 91 5.06 -15.39 -27.14
C VAL A 91 5.07 -14.02 -26.46
N VAL A 92 6.22 -13.36 -26.32
CA VAL A 92 6.32 -12.01 -25.71
C VAL A 92 6.28 -10.96 -26.82
N PRO A 93 5.28 -10.06 -26.86
CA PRO A 93 5.23 -9.00 -27.86
C PRO A 93 6.43 -8.04 -27.77
N GLY A 94 7.01 -7.68 -28.91
CA GLY A 94 8.13 -6.73 -28.99
C GLY A 94 9.49 -7.31 -28.63
N HIS A 95 9.62 -8.64 -28.62
CA HIS A 95 10.89 -9.32 -28.47
C HIS A 95 11.42 -9.69 -29.87
N ASP A 96 12.55 -9.10 -30.25
CA ASP A 96 13.36 -9.50 -31.41
C ASP A 96 14.41 -10.56 -30.98
#